data_AF-A0A4R8GUD8-F1
#
_entry.id   AF-A0A4R8GUD8-F1
#
_cell.length_a   1.000
_cell.length_b   1.000
_cell.length_c   1.000
_cell.angle_alpha   90.00
_cell.angle_beta   90.00
_cell.angle_gamma   90.00
#
_symmetry.space_group_name_H-M   'P 1'
#
loop_
_entity.id
_entity.type
_entity.pdbx_description
1 polymer ?
#
loop_
_entity_poly.entity_id
_entity_poly.type
_entity_poly.pdbx_seq_one_letter_code
_entity_poly.pdbx_strand_id
1 'polypeptide(L)'
;MSNQLFQGKEQIFKDVIRLAQTWKNTYESSGFEGGGFQEIQEFNESPIGQKVKAEKEALESYMASLSFDDIKMLQTIMYLGRDRDYDNDMTPEEIYNDYLESFNQRGWKTKNIETRQMTQKLPLSDYLNTGLEILNVKY
;
A
#
# COMPACT_ATOMS: atom_id res chain seq x y z
N MET A 1 20.85 -3.33 -15.33
CA MET A 1 20.81 -1.92 -14.91
C MET A 1 19.73 -1.81 -13.85
N SER A 2 20.05 -1.32 -12.65
CA SER A 2 19.05 -1.04 -11.63
C SER A 2 18.24 0.19 -12.06
N ASN A 3 16.92 0.10 -12.03
CA ASN A 3 16.02 1.21 -12.36
C ASN A 3 16.28 2.39 -11.39
N GLN A 4 16.48 3.60 -11.92
CA GLN A 4 16.81 4.80 -11.14
C GLN A 4 15.59 5.55 -10.57
N LEU A 5 14.37 5.16 -10.96
CA LEU A 5 13.10 5.83 -10.59
C LEU A 5 12.97 6.18 -9.11
N PHE A 6 13.52 5.36 -8.21
CA PHE A 6 13.28 5.45 -6.77
C PHE A 6 14.57 5.43 -5.93
N GLN A 7 15.66 5.96 -6.48
CA GLN A 7 16.95 6.00 -5.77
C GLN A 7 16.79 6.61 -4.36
N GLY A 8 17.17 5.86 -3.33
CA GLY A 8 17.10 6.30 -1.94
C GLY A 8 15.73 6.12 -1.26
N LYS A 9 14.78 5.44 -1.92
CA LYS A 9 13.44 5.13 -1.39
C LYS A 9 13.28 3.67 -0.94
N GLU A 10 14.34 2.87 -1.04
CA GLU A 10 14.33 1.43 -0.79
C GLU A 10 13.82 1.09 0.62
N GLN A 11 14.24 1.89 1.61
CA GLN A 11 13.81 1.69 2.99
C GLN A 11 12.30 1.95 3.18
N ILE A 12 11.73 2.90 2.44
CA ILE A 12 10.28 3.17 2.47
C ILE A 12 9.52 1.94 1.98
N PHE A 13 9.95 1.36 0.86
CA PHE A 13 9.32 0.14 0.33
C PHE A 13 9.42 -1.01 1.32
N LYS A 14 10.60 -1.26 1.90
CA LYS A 14 10.80 -2.30 2.91
C LYS A 14 9.86 -2.15 4.09
N ASP A 15 9.78 -0.95 4.67
CA ASP A 15 9.00 -0.72 5.87
C ASP A 15 7.50 -0.80 5.59
N VAL A 16 7.01 -0.16 4.52
CA VAL A 16 5.58 -0.18 4.18
C VAL A 16 5.14 -1.61 3.86
N ILE A 17 5.89 -2.35 3.04
CA ILE A 17 5.54 -3.72 2.68
C ILE A 17 5.58 -4.63 3.91
N ARG A 18 6.61 -4.51 4.77
CA ARG A 18 6.70 -5.30 6.00
C ARG A 18 5.52 -5.03 6.93
N LEU A 19 5.18 -3.76 7.15
CA LEU A 19 4.06 -3.37 8.03
C LEU A 19 2.72 -3.84 7.45
N ALA A 20 2.49 -3.62 6.15
CA ALA A 20 1.28 -4.08 5.47
C ALA A 20 1.15 -5.61 5.47
N GLN A 21 2.24 -6.34 5.24
CA GLN A 21 2.25 -7.81 5.28
C GLN A 21 2.00 -8.34 6.69
N THR A 22 2.57 -7.70 7.71
CA THR A 22 2.35 -8.08 9.11
C THR A 22 0.87 -7.95 9.47
N TRP A 23 0.28 -6.78 9.19
CA TRP A 23 -1.14 -6.53 9.39
C TRP A 23 -2.03 -7.53 8.64
N LYS A 24 -1.74 -7.77 7.36
CA LYS A 24 -2.46 -8.76 6.53
C LYS A 24 -2.40 -10.15 7.16
N ASN A 25 -1.21 -10.65 7.50
CA ASN A 25 -1.03 -11.98 8.08
C ASN A 25 -1.79 -12.15 9.40
N THR A 26 -1.75 -11.13 10.27
CA THR A 26 -2.47 -11.18 11.55
C THR A 26 -3.98 -11.16 11.33
N TYR A 27 -4.49 -10.35 10.40
CA TYR A 27 -5.90 -10.36 10.05
C TYR A 27 -6.34 -11.73 9.50
N GLU A 28 -5.61 -12.29 8.53
CA GLU A 28 -5.93 -13.59 7.93
C GLU A 28 -5.87 -14.73 8.96
N SER A 29 -4.86 -14.74 9.83
CA SER A 29 -4.73 -15.74 10.90
C SER A 29 -5.80 -15.63 11.98
N SER A 30 -6.50 -14.50 12.07
CA SER A 30 -7.62 -14.33 12.99
C SER A 30 -8.85 -15.14 12.59
N GLY A 31 -8.96 -15.52 11.30
CA GLY A 31 -10.14 -16.21 10.76
C GLY A 31 -11.42 -15.37 10.74
N PHE A 32 -11.34 -14.07 11.03
CA PHE A 32 -12.49 -13.18 11.01
C PHE A 32 -12.86 -12.76 9.58
N GLU A 33 -14.04 -13.16 9.12
CA GLU A 33 -14.53 -12.87 7.76
C GLU A 33 -15.45 -11.65 7.69
N GLY A 34 -15.59 -10.91 8.80
CA GLY A 34 -16.60 -9.88 8.96
C GLY A 34 -17.87 -10.41 9.64
N GLY A 35 -18.88 -9.55 9.78
CA GLY A 35 -20.12 -9.92 10.47
C GLY A 35 -21.00 -8.71 10.79
N GLY A 36 -22.04 -8.95 11.58
CA GLY A 36 -22.88 -7.90 12.15
C GLY A 36 -22.14 -7.03 13.15
N PHE A 37 -22.80 -5.96 13.61
CA PHE A 37 -22.22 -5.02 14.59
C PHE A 37 -21.66 -5.71 15.84
N GLN A 38 -22.39 -6.70 16.37
CA GLN A 38 -21.98 -7.43 17.56
C GLN A 38 -20.72 -8.28 17.33
N GLU A 39 -20.65 -9.03 16.24
CA GLU A 39 -19.49 -9.85 15.89
C GLU A 39 -18.24 -8.98 15.65
N ILE A 40 -18.42 -7.82 14.99
CA ILE A 40 -17.35 -6.83 14.81
C ILE A 40 -16.88 -6.29 16.16
N GLN A 41 -17.80 -6.00 17.09
CA GLN A 41 -17.45 -5.50 18.41
C GLN A 41 -16.69 -6.56 19.21
N GLU A 42 -17.18 -7.80 19.26
CA GLU A 42 -16.53 -8.93 19.93
C GLU A 42 -15.14 -9.20 19.36
N PHE A 43 -15.00 -9.17 18.03
CA PHE A 43 -13.70 -9.28 17.37
C PHE A 43 -12.77 -8.15 17.82
N ASN A 44 -13.21 -6.90 17.74
CA ASN A 44 -12.40 -5.74 18.12
C ASN A 44 -11.98 -5.76 19.60
N GLU A 45 -12.79 -6.33 20.49
CA GLU A 45 -12.47 -6.48 21.92
C GLU A 45 -11.57 -7.69 22.21
N SER A 46 -11.51 -8.67 21.31
CA SER A 46 -10.66 -9.86 21.45
C SER A 46 -9.16 -9.52 21.40
N PRO A 47 -8.29 -10.36 22.01
CA PRO A 47 -6.84 -10.16 21.93
C PRO A 47 -6.30 -10.11 20.48
N ILE A 48 -6.87 -10.92 19.58
CA ILE A 48 -6.43 -10.94 18.18
C ILE A 48 -6.91 -9.70 17.42
N GLY A 49 -8.14 -9.22 17.64
CA GLY A 49 -8.62 -7.99 17.02
C GLY A 49 -7.89 -6.74 17.50
N GLN A 50 -7.55 -6.67 18.80
CA GLN A 50 -6.68 -5.61 19.32
C GLN A 50 -5.29 -5.65 18.68
N LYS A 51 -4.73 -6.84 18.43
CA LYS A 51 -3.46 -7.00 17.72
C LYS A 51 -3.56 -6.54 16.26
N VAL A 52 -4.60 -6.96 15.53
CA VAL A 52 -4.88 -6.49 14.16
C VAL A 52 -4.97 -4.97 14.12
N LYS A 53 -5.69 -4.36 15.07
CA LYS A 53 -5.82 -2.91 15.18
C LYS A 53 -4.48 -2.23 15.41
N ALA A 54 -3.67 -2.72 16.37
CA ALA A 54 -2.37 -2.14 16.67
C ALA A 54 -1.39 -2.19 15.48
N GLU A 55 -1.40 -3.29 14.72
CA GLU A 55 -0.56 -3.42 13.52
C GLU A 55 -1.01 -2.50 12.38
N LYS A 56 -2.32 -2.32 12.22
CA LYS A 56 -2.87 -1.33 11.29
C LYS A 56 -2.49 0.09 11.69
N GLU A 57 -2.60 0.43 12.97
CA GLU A 57 -2.20 1.74 13.50
C GLU A 57 -0.70 2.00 13.32
N ALA A 58 0.14 0.97 13.44
CA ALA A 58 1.58 1.08 13.16
C ALA A 58 1.86 1.39 11.68
N LEU A 59 1.16 0.73 10.74
CA LEU A 59 1.22 1.04 9.32
C LEU A 59 0.78 2.49 9.04
N GLU A 60 -0.39 2.88 9.55
CA GLU A 60 -0.94 4.23 9.36
C GLU A 60 -0.03 5.31 9.93
N SER A 61 0.56 5.09 11.11
CA SER A 61 1.50 6.01 11.75
C SER A 61 2.77 6.18 10.93
N TYR A 62 3.34 5.08 10.41
CA TYR A 62 4.50 5.14 9.53
C TYR A 62 4.18 5.93 8.26
N MET A 63 3.08 5.61 7.58
CA MET A 63 2.68 6.31 6.35
C MET A 63 2.38 7.80 6.60
N ALA A 64 1.79 8.14 7.74
CA ALA A 64 1.55 9.54 8.11
C ALA A 64 2.85 10.34 8.29
N SER A 65 3.95 9.70 8.67
CA SER A 65 5.28 10.33 8.81
C SER A 65 5.95 10.64 7.47
N LEU A 66 5.55 9.96 6.38
CA LEU A 66 6.12 10.15 5.05
C LEU A 66 5.73 11.50 4.44
N SER A 67 6.52 11.97 3.47
CA SER A 67 6.17 13.15 2.69
C SER A 67 4.94 12.88 1.81
N PHE A 68 4.28 13.93 1.32
CA PHE A 68 3.16 13.71 0.42
C PHE A 68 3.61 13.08 -0.91
N ASP A 69 4.81 13.42 -1.39
CA ASP A 69 5.35 12.83 -2.62
C ASP A 69 5.65 11.34 -2.46
N ASP A 70 6.12 10.90 -1.28
CA ASP A 70 6.28 9.47 -0.98
C ASP A 70 4.93 8.73 -0.96
N ILE A 71 3.87 9.38 -0.44
CA ILE A 71 2.51 8.83 -0.46
C ILE A 71 1.98 8.69 -1.89
N LYS A 72 2.18 9.70 -2.74
CA LYS A 72 1.81 9.62 -4.16
C LYS A 72 2.56 8.51 -4.87
N MET A 73 3.87 8.41 -4.65
CA MET A 73 4.72 7.35 -5.19
C MET A 73 4.19 5.96 -4.82
N LEU A 74 3.96 5.71 -3.52
CA LEU A 74 3.43 4.44 -3.04
C LEU A 74 2.05 4.12 -3.62
N GLN A 75 1.18 5.13 -3.72
CA GLN A 75 -0.16 4.95 -4.27
C GLN A 75 -0.12 4.63 -5.77
N THR A 76 0.71 5.32 -6.55
CA THR A 76 0.94 5.02 -7.97
C THR A 76 1.38 3.57 -8.16
N ILE A 77 2.39 3.13 -7.40
CA ILE A 77 2.92 1.76 -7.45
C ILE A 77 1.83 0.74 -7.04
N MET A 78 1.07 1.03 -5.98
CA MET A 78 -0.01 0.17 -5.51
C MET A 78 -1.09 -0.01 -6.59
N TYR A 79 -1.55 1.08 -7.21
CA TYR A 79 -2.59 0.99 -8.24
C TYR A 79 -2.08 0.29 -9.50
N LEU A 80 -0.81 0.49 -9.88
CA LEU A 80 -0.18 -0.28 -10.94
C LEU A 80 -0.20 -1.79 -10.66
N GLY A 81 0.24 -2.21 -9.47
CA GLY A 81 0.24 -3.63 -9.10
C GLY A 81 -1.16 -4.24 -8.91
N ARG A 82 -2.15 -3.41 -8.55
CA ARG A 82 -3.55 -3.82 -8.42
C ARG A 82 -4.22 -4.01 -9.78
N ASP A 83 -4.10 -3.01 -10.65
CA ASP A 83 -4.87 -2.95 -11.89
C ASP A 83 -4.15 -3.73 -13.01
N ARG A 84 -2.81 -3.68 -13.04
CA ARG A 84 -1.95 -4.35 -14.04
C ARG A 84 -2.35 -4.01 -15.48
N ASP A 85 -2.92 -2.83 -15.67
CA ASP A 85 -3.46 -2.33 -16.93
C ASP A 85 -2.45 -1.32 -17.50
N TYR A 86 -1.37 -1.87 -18.06
CA TYR A 86 -0.30 -1.11 -18.69
C TYR A 86 0.09 -1.75 -20.02
N ASP A 87 0.63 -0.94 -20.92
CA ASP A 87 1.17 -1.41 -22.19
C ASP A 87 2.52 -2.11 -21.95
N ASN A 88 2.63 -3.37 -22.36
CA ASN A 88 3.86 -4.17 -22.19
C ASN A 88 5.01 -3.71 -23.09
N ASP A 89 4.73 -2.87 -24.09
CA ASP A 89 5.77 -2.28 -24.96
C ASP A 89 6.41 -1.05 -24.32
N MET A 90 5.84 -0.50 -23.23
CA MET A 90 6.40 0.63 -22.49
C MET A 90 7.55 0.21 -21.57
N THR A 91 8.50 1.12 -21.39
CA THR A 91 9.53 0.98 -20.36
C THR A 91 8.93 1.15 -18.96
N PRO A 92 9.57 0.60 -17.91
CA PRO A 92 9.14 0.83 -16.53
C PRO A 92 8.93 2.29 -16.14
N GLU A 93 9.76 3.21 -16.67
CA GLU A 93 9.62 4.63 -16.41
C GLU A 93 8.37 5.22 -17.06
N GLU A 94 8.09 4.85 -18.32
CA GLU A 94 6.86 5.24 -19.02
C GLU A 94 5.61 4.72 -18.32
N ILE A 95 5.61 3.44 -17.89
CA ILE A 95 4.49 2.83 -17.15
C ILE A 95 4.22 3.60 -15.85
N TYR A 96 5.26 3.90 -15.07
CA TYR A 96 5.10 4.66 -13.84
C TYR A 96 4.57 6.07 -14.10
N ASN A 97 5.11 6.75 -15.11
CA ASN A 97 4.74 8.12 -15.45
C ASN A 97 3.30 8.20 -15.98
N ASP A 98 2.84 7.22 -16.76
CA ASP A 98 1.45 7.15 -17.25
C ASP A 98 0.46 7.05 -16.08
N TYR A 99 0.71 6.12 -15.14
CA TYR A 99 -0.10 5.99 -13.94
C TYR A 99 -0.06 7.27 -13.08
N LEU A 100 1.12 7.85 -12.87
CA LEU A 100 1.29 9.10 -12.12
C LEU A 100 0.55 10.27 -12.77
N GLU A 101 0.61 10.38 -14.10
CA GLU A 101 -0.09 11.40 -14.85
C GLU A 101 -1.61 11.25 -14.71
N SER A 102 -2.13 10.02 -14.78
CA SER A 102 -3.55 9.75 -14.58
C SER A 102 -4.05 10.24 -13.21
N PHE A 103 -3.23 10.11 -12.15
CA PHE A 103 -3.54 10.66 -10.83
C PHE A 103 -3.45 12.18 -10.79
N ASN A 104 -2.43 12.76 -11.44
CA ASN A 104 -2.28 14.22 -11.53
C ASN A 104 -3.49 14.87 -12.24
N GLN A 105 -3.99 14.26 -13.31
CA GLN A 105 -5.16 14.73 -14.05
C GLN A 105 -6.46 14.63 -13.22
N ARG A 106 -6.64 13.54 -12.48
CA ARG A 106 -7.79 13.36 -11.55
C ARG A 106 -7.71 14.29 -10.34
N GLY A 107 -6.50 14.72 -9.99
CA GLY A 107 -6.20 15.58 -8.86
C GLY A 107 -6.07 14.80 -7.55
N TRP A 108 -4.99 15.07 -6.84
CA TRP A 108 -4.74 14.52 -5.51
C TRP A 108 -5.63 15.19 -4.46
N LYS A 109 -6.13 14.42 -3.50
CA LYS A 109 -6.78 14.94 -2.30
C LYS A 109 -5.72 15.33 -1.26
N THR A 110 -6.07 15.31 0.01
CA THR A 110 -5.10 15.56 1.09
C THR A 110 -4.25 14.31 1.33
N LYS A 111 -3.02 14.48 1.83
CA LYS A 111 -2.14 13.37 2.22
C LYS A 111 -2.87 12.33 3.09
N ASN A 112 -3.67 12.80 4.06
CA ASN A 112 -4.45 11.93 4.94
C ASN A 112 -5.46 11.05 4.16
N ILE A 113 -6.22 11.66 3.25
CA ILE A 113 -7.20 10.93 2.43
C ILE A 113 -6.51 9.89 1.56
N GLU A 114 -5.38 10.24 0.93
CA GLU A 114 -4.61 9.33 0.08
C GLU A 114 -3.96 8.19 0.88
N THR A 115 -3.36 8.49 2.03
CA THR A 115 -2.86 7.46 2.96
C THR A 115 -3.97 6.48 3.35
N ARG A 116 -5.14 6.99 3.75
CA ARG A 116 -6.27 6.15 4.19
C ARG A 116 -6.78 5.25 3.07
N GLN A 117 -6.82 5.73 1.83
CA GLN A 117 -7.22 4.91 0.68
C GLN A 117 -6.30 3.70 0.47
N MET A 118 -5.02 3.80 0.84
CA MET A 118 -4.07 2.67 0.82
C MET A 118 -4.24 1.76 2.04
N THR A 119 -4.26 2.31 3.26
CA THR A 119 -4.29 1.52 4.51
C THR A 119 -5.64 0.87 4.81
N GLN A 120 -6.67 1.16 4.02
CA GLN A 120 -7.93 0.42 4.02
C GLN A 120 -7.87 -0.88 3.20
N LYS A 121 -6.84 -1.08 2.37
CA LYS A 121 -6.71 -2.26 1.51
C LYS A 121 -5.88 -3.33 2.20
N LEU A 122 -6.53 -4.41 2.62
CA LEU A 122 -5.84 -5.56 3.21
C LEU A 122 -4.69 -6.12 2.33
N PRO A 123 -4.84 -6.28 0.99
CA PRO A 123 -3.76 -6.76 0.13
C PRO A 123 -2.74 -5.67 -0.29
N LEU A 124 -2.56 -4.60 0.50
CA LEU A 124 -1.63 -3.51 0.16
C LEU A 124 -0.21 -4.00 -0.12
N SER A 125 0.31 -4.95 0.68
CA SER A 125 1.65 -5.51 0.46
C SER A 125 1.76 -6.20 -0.89
N ASP A 126 0.75 -6.98 -1.28
CA ASP A 126 0.75 -7.71 -2.57
C ASP A 126 0.73 -6.74 -3.76
N TYR A 127 -0.08 -5.68 -3.66
CA TYR A 127 -0.16 -4.65 -4.69
C TYR A 127 1.16 -3.89 -4.84
N LEU A 128 1.80 -3.52 -3.73
CA LEU A 128 3.11 -2.87 -3.78
C LEU A 128 4.19 -3.80 -4.35
N ASN A 129 4.25 -5.05 -3.90
CA ASN A 129 5.20 -6.04 -4.42
C ASN A 129 5.03 -6.23 -5.93
N THR A 130 3.78 -6.43 -6.39
CA THR A 130 3.47 -6.58 -7.81
C THR A 130 3.86 -5.32 -8.60
N GLY A 131 3.54 -4.12 -8.10
CA GLY A 131 3.88 -2.87 -8.77
C GLY A 131 5.39 -2.68 -8.91
N LEU A 132 6.15 -2.99 -7.86
CA LEU A 132 7.61 -2.91 -7.88
C LEU A 132 8.22 -3.95 -8.84
N GLU A 133 7.63 -5.14 -8.94
CA GLU A 133 8.01 -6.17 -9.91
C GLU A 133 7.80 -5.70 -11.35
N ILE A 134 6.62 -5.16 -11.67
CA ILE A 134 6.32 -4.57 -12.99
C ILE A 134 7.36 -3.48 -13.34
N LEU A 135 7.72 -2.65 -12.36
CA LEU A 135 8.68 -1.57 -12.55
C LEU A 135 10.15 -2.03 -12.52
N ASN A 136 10.44 -3.33 -12.37
CA ASN A 136 11.80 -3.87 -12.23
C ASN A 136 12.61 -3.20 -11.10
N VAL A 137 11.97 -2.88 -9.98
CA VAL A 137 12.59 -2.23 -8.81
C VAL A 137 12.97 -3.27 -7.77
N LYS A 138 14.23 -3.22 -7.33
CA LYS A 138 14.74 -4.01 -6.20
C LYS A 138 14.92 -3.08 -5.01
N TYR A 139 14.48 -3.51 -3.83
CA TYR A 139 14.53 -2.73 -2.60
C TYR A 139 15.13 -3.54 -1.46
#